data_AF-A0A1H2GJP1-F1
#
_entry.id   AF-A0A1H2GJP1-F1
#
_cell.length_a   1.000
_cell.length_b   1.000
_cell.length_c   1.000
_cell.angle_alpha   90.00
_cell.angle_beta   90.00
_cell.angle_gamma   90.00
#
_symmetry.space_group_name_H-M   'P 1'
#
loop_
_entity.id
_entity.type
_entity.pdbx_description
1 polymer ?
#
loop_
_entity_poly.entity_id
_entity_poly.type
_entity_poly.pdbx_seq_one_letter_code
_entity_poly.pdbx_strand_id
1 'polypeptide(L)'
;MKKRKYLLVLLLFTCMFLLESCGPVVLSSSLETAPPSWFYPNRVEAVRYVYFPDHMIYYDLSLRSYIYLNNGVWLSVKVLPSRYRTINLNRSRFVRIKNYRGDNISNYHRNTNTNRRRSSSQSNTRSRRN
;
A
#
# COMPACT_ATOMS: atom_id res chain seq x y z
N MET A 1 30.78 45.21 -30.50
CA MET A 1 31.46 43.99 -30.00
C MET A 1 31.21 43.69 -28.52
N LYS A 2 31.19 44.68 -27.61
CA LYS A 2 31.00 44.45 -26.15
C LYS A 2 29.64 43.82 -25.80
N LYS A 3 28.53 44.29 -26.41
CA LYS A 3 27.16 43.77 -26.21
C LYS A 3 27.01 42.28 -26.59
N ARG A 4 27.72 41.82 -27.64
CA ARG A 4 27.75 40.41 -28.05
C ARG A 4 28.50 39.52 -27.05
N LYS A 5 29.52 40.05 -26.36
CA LYS A 5 30.25 39.34 -25.30
C LYS A 5 29.37 39.14 -24.07
N TYR A 6 28.61 40.15 -23.66
CA TYR A 6 27.66 40.02 -22.55
C TYR A 6 26.51 39.05 -22.87
N LEU A 7 26.03 39.04 -24.12
CA LEU A 7 25.00 38.09 -24.56
C LEU A 7 25.49 36.63 -24.52
N LEU A 8 26.75 36.38 -24.89
CA LEU A 8 27.38 35.06 -24.77
C LEU A 8 27.59 34.63 -23.32
N VAL A 9 27.98 35.54 -22.43
CA VAL A 9 28.15 35.24 -21.00
C VAL A 9 26.81 34.94 -20.33
N LEU A 10 25.75 35.68 -20.68
CA LEU A 10 24.39 35.43 -20.19
C LEU A 10 23.88 34.05 -20.63
N LEU A 11 24.12 33.68 -21.91
CA LEU A 11 23.75 32.38 -22.48
C LEU A 11 24.46 31.21 -21.75
N LEU A 12 25.76 31.36 -21.47
CA LEU A 12 26.54 30.37 -20.72
C LEU A 12 26.06 30.23 -19.27
N PHE A 13 25.72 31.34 -18.62
CA PHE A 13 25.21 31.33 -17.25
C PHE A 13 23.82 30.67 -17.15
N THR A 14 22.95 30.88 -18.14
CA THR A 14 21.65 30.17 -18.21
C THR A 14 21.79 28.67 -18.46
N CYS A 15 22.84 28.23 -19.18
CA CYS A 15 23.08 26.81 -19.46
C CYS A 15 23.53 26.03 -18.21
N MET A 16 24.30 26.68 -17.31
CA MET A 16 24.73 26.09 -16.05
C MET A 16 23.58 25.73 -15.10
N PHE A 17 22.44 26.45 -15.17
CA PHE A 17 21.25 26.17 -14.36
C PHE A 17 20.38 25.03 -14.90
N LEU A 18 20.67 24.51 -16.10
CA LEU A 18 19.88 23.43 -16.73
C LEU A 18 20.42 22.02 -16.43
N LEU A 19 21.53 21.88 -15.71
CA LEU A 19 22.13 20.57 -15.38
C LEU A 19 21.61 19.93 -14.08
N GLU A 20 20.71 20.59 -13.36
CA GLU A 20 20.09 20.03 -12.14
C GLU A 20 18.88 19.16 -12.50
N SER A 21 19.13 17.90 -12.87
CA SER A 21 18.39 16.72 -12.39
C SER A 21 18.66 15.49 -13.26
N CYS A 22 19.83 14.87 -13.06
CA CYS A 22 19.95 13.42 -13.22
C CYS A 22 19.78 12.81 -11.83
N GLY A 23 18.57 12.93 -11.27
CA GLY A 23 18.18 12.10 -10.13
C GLY A 23 18.27 10.62 -10.52
N PRO A 24 18.55 9.71 -9.58
CA PRO A 24 18.65 8.29 -9.90
C PRO A 24 17.34 7.80 -10.53
N VAL A 25 17.43 7.30 -11.76
CA VAL A 25 16.31 6.59 -12.39
C VAL A 25 16.19 5.25 -11.68
N VAL A 26 15.21 5.13 -10.79
CA VAL A 26 14.86 3.85 -10.19
C VAL A 26 14.18 3.00 -11.26
N LEU A 27 14.96 2.15 -11.91
CA LEU A 27 14.45 1.07 -12.75
C LEU A 27 13.71 0.08 -11.84
N SER A 28 12.40 0.27 -11.68
CA SER A 28 11.53 -0.81 -11.24
C SER A 28 11.45 -1.77 -12.41
N SER A 29 12.21 -2.87 -12.34
CA SER A 29 12.10 -3.97 -13.30
C SER A 29 10.64 -4.41 -13.32
N SER A 30 9.95 -4.07 -14.40
CA SER A 30 8.66 -4.62 -14.74
C SER A 30 8.81 -6.14 -14.78
N LEU A 31 8.15 -6.76 -13.82
CA LEU A 31 8.10 -8.19 -13.52
C LEU A 31 7.62 -9.02 -14.71
N GLU A 32 8.52 -9.44 -15.61
CA GLU A 32 8.22 -10.52 -16.56
C GLU A 32 8.84 -11.86 -16.15
N THR A 33 9.88 -11.85 -15.31
CA THR A 33 10.52 -13.09 -14.83
C THR A 33 10.53 -13.10 -13.31
N ALA A 34 9.83 -14.07 -12.72
CA ALA A 34 9.88 -14.29 -11.29
C ALA A 34 11.33 -14.65 -10.89
N PRO A 35 11.89 -14.03 -9.83
CA PRO A 35 13.23 -14.36 -9.38
C PRO A 35 13.35 -15.85 -9.01
N PRO A 36 14.54 -16.47 -9.14
CA PRO A 36 14.78 -17.83 -8.71
C PRO A 36 14.33 -18.06 -7.26
N SER A 37 13.84 -19.26 -6.93
CA SER A 37 13.30 -19.59 -5.60
C SER A 37 14.29 -19.40 -4.44
N TRP A 38 15.60 -19.44 -4.72
CA TRP A 38 16.67 -19.16 -3.75
C TRP A 38 17.04 -17.67 -3.67
N PHE A 39 16.68 -16.87 -4.67
CA PHE A 39 16.98 -15.43 -4.76
C PHE A 39 15.94 -14.65 -3.96
N TYR A 40 16.12 -14.64 -2.64
CA TYR A 40 15.48 -13.70 -1.72
C TYR A 40 13.94 -13.52 -1.81
N PRO A 41 13.12 -14.57 -2.01
CA PRO A 41 11.68 -14.41 -2.26
C PRO A 41 10.87 -13.91 -1.04
N ASN A 42 11.45 -13.95 0.17
CA ASN A 42 10.69 -13.77 1.42
C ASN A 42 10.91 -12.43 2.14
N ARG A 43 11.82 -11.56 1.66
CA ARG A 43 12.04 -10.25 2.31
C ARG A 43 11.27 -9.09 1.67
N VAL A 44 10.81 -9.25 0.43
CA VAL A 44 9.96 -8.25 -0.23
C VAL A 44 8.54 -8.80 -0.30
N GLU A 45 7.87 -8.90 0.85
CA GLU A 45 6.43 -9.10 0.86
C GLU A 45 5.77 -7.86 0.29
N ALA A 46 5.37 -7.90 -0.99
CA ALA A 46 4.57 -6.85 -1.58
C ALA A 46 3.17 -6.90 -0.95
N VAL A 47 2.95 -6.04 0.04
CA VAL A 47 1.67 -5.87 0.71
C VAL A 47 0.78 -5.04 -0.20
N ARG A 48 -0.39 -5.58 -0.59
CA ARG A 48 -1.40 -4.81 -1.32
C ARG A 48 -2.37 -4.10 -0.38
N TYR A 49 -2.78 -4.74 0.71
CA TYR A 49 -3.79 -4.19 1.61
C TYR A 49 -3.24 -3.99 3.02
N VAL A 50 -3.59 -2.85 3.62
CA VAL A 50 -3.43 -2.57 5.05
C VAL A 50 -4.82 -2.56 5.67
N TYR A 51 -5.00 -3.27 6.78
CA TYR A 51 -6.27 -3.35 7.49
C TYR A 51 -6.20 -2.65 8.84
N PHE A 52 -7.17 -1.77 9.10
CA PHE A 52 -7.39 -1.07 10.36
C PHE A 52 -8.54 -1.77 11.10
N PRO A 53 -8.23 -2.68 12.05
CA PRO A 53 -9.25 -3.49 12.71
C PRO A 53 -10.26 -2.68 13.51
N ASP A 54 -9.80 -1.62 14.18
CA ASP A 54 -10.62 -0.82 15.09
C ASP A 54 -11.72 -0.03 14.36
N HIS A 55 -11.55 0.19 13.05
CA HIS A 55 -12.48 0.96 12.23
C HIS A 55 -13.08 0.16 11.07
N MET A 56 -12.69 -1.11 10.93
CA MET A 56 -13.06 -1.98 9.80
C MET A 56 -12.80 -1.34 8.44
N ILE A 57 -11.62 -0.73 8.29
CA ILE A 57 -11.19 -0.07 7.05
C ILE A 57 -10.01 -0.83 6.47
N TYR A 58 -10.04 -1.07 5.16
CA TYR A 58 -8.87 -1.47 4.39
C TYR A 58 -8.34 -0.27 3.61
N TYR A 59 -7.04 -0.27 3.37
CA TYR A 59 -6.39 0.64 2.44
C TYR A 59 -5.66 -0.19 1.39
N ASP A 60 -6.04 0.01 0.12
CA ASP A 60 -5.36 -0.58 -1.04
C ASP A 60 -4.18 0.32 -1.42
N LEU A 61 -2.96 -0.19 -1.26
CA LEU A 61 -1.71 0.48 -1.58
C LEU A 61 -1.50 0.62 -3.09
N SER A 62 -2.02 -0.31 -3.88
CA SER A 62 -1.91 -0.31 -5.35
C SER A 62 -2.82 0.76 -5.96
N LEU A 63 -4.07 0.81 -5.51
CA LEU A 63 -5.06 1.76 -6.02
C LEU A 63 -5.10 3.08 -5.23
N ARG A 64 -4.41 3.18 -4.10
CA ARG A 64 -4.44 4.32 -3.17
C ARG A 64 -5.87 4.70 -2.81
N SER A 65 -6.64 3.72 -2.37
CA SER A 65 -8.06 3.88 -2.04
C SER A 65 -8.40 3.19 -0.73
N TYR A 66 -9.36 3.76 -0.01
CA TYR A 66 -9.93 3.18 1.19
C TYR A 66 -11.08 2.28 0.82
N ILE A 67 -11.19 1.12 1.49
CA ILE A 67 -12.33 0.24 1.37
C ILE A 67 -12.96 0.08 2.75
N TYR A 68 -14.21 0.47 2.90
CA TYR A 68 -14.89 0.49 4.18
C TYR A 68 -16.25 -0.20 4.08
N LEU A 69 -16.76 -0.65 5.22
CA LEU A 69 -18.07 -1.30 5.29
C LEU A 69 -19.17 -0.24 5.41
N ASN A 70 -20.13 -0.29 4.49
CA ASN A 70 -21.34 0.53 4.51
C ASN A 70 -22.57 -0.34 4.33
N ASN A 71 -23.45 -0.41 5.32
CA ASN A 71 -24.69 -1.20 5.27
C ASN A 71 -24.47 -2.65 4.77
N GLY A 72 -23.39 -3.29 5.23
CA GLY A 72 -23.04 -4.67 4.85
C GLY A 72 -22.30 -4.81 3.51
N VAL A 73 -22.11 -3.74 2.76
CA VAL A 73 -21.40 -3.72 1.48
C VAL A 73 -20.04 -3.03 1.65
N TRP A 74 -18.99 -3.64 1.07
CA TRP A 74 -17.66 -3.03 1.04
C TRP A 74 -17.56 -2.06 -0.14
N LEU A 75 -17.29 -0.80 0.15
CA LEU A 75 -17.20 0.27 -0.85
C LEU A 75 -15.78 0.82 -0.93
N SER A 76 -15.26 0.97 -2.14
CA SER A 76 -13.94 1.57 -2.41
C SER A 76 -14.08 3.05 -2.74
N VAL A 77 -13.32 3.91 -2.06
CA VAL A 77 -13.35 5.37 -2.20
C VAL A 77 -11.93 5.96 -2.10
N LYS A 78 -11.69 7.09 -2.77
CA LYS A 78 -10.41 7.81 -2.66
C LYS A 78 -10.27 8.58 -1.35
N VAL A 79 -11.38 9.10 -0.84
CA VAL A 79 -11.45 9.86 0.41
C VAL A 79 -12.52 9.24 1.29
N LEU A 80 -12.19 9.02 2.56
CA LEU A 80 -13.16 8.47 3.51
C LEU A 80 -14.33 9.44 3.72
N PRO A 81 -15.56 8.93 3.89
CA PRO A 81 -16.71 9.75 4.23
C PRO A 81 -16.50 10.56 5.52
N SER A 82 -17.24 11.67 5.65
CA SER A 82 -17.15 12.62 6.78
C SER A 82 -17.24 11.95 8.16
N ARG A 83 -17.99 10.84 8.28
CA ARG A 83 -18.11 10.07 9.52
C ARG A 83 -16.79 9.51 10.07
N TYR A 84 -15.76 9.37 9.22
CA TYR A 84 -14.43 8.91 9.62
C TYR A 84 -13.43 10.06 9.78
N ARG A 85 -13.85 11.33 9.61
CA ARG A 85 -12.95 12.50 9.63
C ARG A 85 -12.26 12.72 10.97
N THR A 86 -12.87 12.30 12.06
CA THR A 86 -12.33 12.41 13.43
C THR A 86 -11.27 11.36 13.75
N ILE A 87 -11.13 10.34 12.89
CA ILE A 87 -10.24 9.20 13.12
C ILE A 87 -8.85 9.51 12.57
N ASN A 88 -7.83 9.28 13.38
CA ASN A 88 -6.44 9.44 12.98
C ASN A 88 -5.82 8.08 12.61
N LEU A 89 -5.96 7.68 11.35
CA LEU A 89 -5.40 6.42 10.84
C LEU A 89 -3.89 6.30 11.01
N ASN A 90 -3.14 7.40 11.08
CA ASN A 90 -1.69 7.37 11.28
C ASN A 90 -1.30 6.91 12.69
N ARG A 91 -2.21 7.06 13.67
CA ARG A 91 -2.02 6.61 15.05
C ARG A 91 -2.80 5.32 15.37
N SER A 92 -3.70 4.91 14.48
CA SER A 92 -4.47 3.68 14.65
C SER A 92 -3.60 2.44 14.47
N ARG A 93 -3.97 1.37 15.17
CA ARG A 93 -3.39 0.05 14.92
C ARG A 93 -3.69 -0.40 13.50
N PHE A 94 -2.69 -0.95 12.81
CA PHE A 94 -2.87 -1.52 11.49
C PHE A 94 -2.23 -2.90 11.37
N VAL A 95 -2.75 -3.71 10.44
CA VAL A 95 -2.26 -5.05 10.12
C VAL A 95 -2.01 -5.12 8.63
N ARG A 96 -0.81 -5.54 8.24
CA ARG A 96 -0.46 -5.79 6.84
C ARG A 96 -1.07 -7.12 6.40
N ILE A 97 -1.85 -7.09 5.32
CA ILE A 97 -2.46 -8.30 4.77
C ILE A 97 -1.44 -8.99 3.86
N LYS A 98 -0.98 -10.16 4.30
CA LYS A 98 -0.02 -10.99 3.59
C LYS A 98 -0.72 -11.98 2.66
N ASN A 99 -0.07 -12.33 1.55
CA ASN A 99 -0.49 -13.39 0.63
C ASN A 99 -1.91 -13.24 0.07
N TYR A 100 -2.44 -12.02 0.01
CA TYR A 100 -3.73 -11.74 -0.62
C TYR A 100 -3.58 -10.64 -1.66
N ARG A 101 -3.90 -10.99 -2.91
CA ARG A 101 -3.80 -10.09 -4.06
C ARG A 101 -5.12 -9.95 -4.83
N GLY A 102 -6.19 -10.64 -4.39
CA GLY A 102 -7.49 -10.55 -5.05
C GLY A 102 -8.18 -9.21 -4.83
N ASP A 103 -9.23 -8.96 -5.58
CA ASP A 103 -9.99 -7.70 -5.53
C ASP A 103 -11.22 -7.79 -4.60
N ASN A 104 -11.65 -9.00 -4.25
CA ASN A 104 -12.87 -9.22 -3.45
C ASN A 104 -12.59 -9.22 -1.94
N ILE A 105 -12.44 -8.02 -1.38
CA ILE A 105 -12.17 -7.85 0.06
C ILE A 105 -13.29 -8.40 0.94
N SER A 106 -14.53 -8.40 0.45
CA SER A 106 -15.69 -8.97 1.16
C SER A 106 -15.50 -10.46 1.43
N ASN A 107 -15.08 -11.21 0.42
CA ASN A 107 -14.80 -12.64 0.53
C ASN A 107 -13.61 -12.89 1.48
N TYR A 108 -12.51 -12.13 1.30
CA TYR A 108 -11.35 -12.23 2.18
C TYR A 108 -11.68 -11.99 3.66
N HIS A 109 -12.41 -10.91 3.95
CA HIS A 109 -12.81 -10.55 5.31
C HIS A 109 -13.68 -11.63 5.95
N ARG A 110 -14.67 -12.15 5.20
CA ARG A 110 -15.57 -13.21 5.66
C ARG A 110 -14.79 -14.48 5.98
N ASN A 111 -13.93 -14.96 5.07
CA ASN A 111 -13.16 -16.18 5.27
C ASN A 111 -12.17 -16.08 6.43
N THR A 112 -11.57 -14.90 6.60
CA THR A 112 -10.65 -14.65 7.72
C THR A 112 -11.39 -14.74 9.06
N ASN A 113 -12.59 -14.16 9.16
CA ASN A 113 -13.37 -14.21 10.38
C ASN A 113 -13.96 -15.60 10.66
N THR A 114 -14.40 -16.34 9.63
CA THR A 114 -14.89 -17.71 9.82
C THR A 114 -13.76 -18.64 10.28
N ASN A 115 -12.56 -18.51 9.70
CA ASN A 115 -11.39 -19.28 10.11
C ASN A 115 -10.99 -18.98 11.57
N ARG A 116 -10.96 -17.70 11.96
CA ARG A 116 -10.70 -17.31 13.36
C ARG A 116 -11.69 -17.94 14.34
N ARG A 117 -12.98 -17.91 14.01
CA ARG A 117 -14.05 -18.52 14.83
C ARG A 117 -13.84 -20.04 14.97
N ARG A 118 -13.55 -20.74 13.85
CA ARG A 118 -13.29 -22.19 13.86
C ARG A 118 -12.08 -22.54 14.74
N SER A 119 -10.98 -21.80 14.61
CA SER A 119 -9.78 -22.02 15.42
C SER A 119 -10.06 -21.85 16.92
N SER A 120 -10.83 -20.83 17.32
CA SER A 120 -11.23 -20.65 18.72
C SER A 120 -12.14 -21.75 19.26
N SER A 121 -13.04 -22.29 18.44
CA SER A 121 -13.88 -23.42 18.85
C SER A 121 -13.06 -24.68 19.09
N GLN A 122 -12.07 -24.94 18.22
CA GLN A 122 -11.23 -26.13 18.30
C GLN A 122 -10.25 -26.08 19.48
N SER A 123 -9.72 -24.90 19.85
CA SER A 123 -8.90 -24.75 21.06
C SER A 123 -9.70 -25.01 22.33
N ASN A 124 -10.95 -24.53 22.40
CA ASN A 124 -11.81 -24.73 23.57
C ASN A 124 -12.18 -26.20 23.77
N THR A 125 -12.42 -26.96 22.69
CA THR A 125 -12.69 -28.39 22.80
C THR A 125 -11.47 -29.19 23.27
N ARG A 126 -10.25 -28.78 22.86
CA ARG A 126 -9.01 -29.43 23.33
C ARG A 126 -8.70 -29.12 24.79
N SER A 127 -8.89 -27.88 25.23
CA SER A 127 -8.70 -27.49 26.63
C SER A 127 -9.68 -28.15 27.59
N ARG A 128 -10.83 -28.64 27.11
CA ARG A 128 -11.82 -29.38 27.92
C ARG A 128 -11.58 -30.88 27.98
N ARG A 129 -10.68 -31.41 27.14
CA ARG A 129 -10.34 -32.85 27.10
C ARG A 129 -9.05 -33.18 27.85
N ASN A 130 -8.33 -32.17 28.30
CA ASN A 130 -7.21 -32.29 29.24
C ASN A 130 -7.69 -31.86 30.63
#